data_AF-A0A401PYY2-F1
#
_entry.id   AF-A0A401PYY2-F1
#
_cell.length_a   1.000
_cell.length_b   1.000
_cell.length_c   1.000
_cell.angle_alpha   90.00
_cell.angle_beta   90.00
_cell.angle_gamma   90.00
#
_symmetry.space_group_name_H-M   'P 1'
#
loop_
_entity.id
_entity.type
_entity.pdbx_description
1 polymer ?
#
loop_
_entity_poly.entity_id
_entity_poly.type
_entity_poly.pdbx_seq_one_letter_code
_entity_poly.pdbx_strand_id
1 'polypeptide(L)'
;PPHSLTTLSAALEEVRVIPAYLPNGLALKEAVQKARIWLQEVEIFQSSNQHPPVETLVELVTRGHTIPVCLDPLPQLESLYADVESWKDCAAKTFLKKNSCCSLYEVLCPRSDICATGLKKKIKKSKECLQNGKGKVPKLESVATFNEARLKEMELFRSLQTANSIKLLSDAECMETKVCVCKKAATGSMLQCQLCKDWFHSSCVSTVNVHHGELPWLCPLCLRSEKPSFEQMLPLLSTLQKIPVRLSEGEALNYVFERAMNWQHRTKQLLSRDELRLARMTSQVAIQTCQGISKQMAATELEKRVAEGNLQVRLEL
;
A
#
# COMPACT_ATOMS: atom_id res chain seq x y z
N PRO A 1 27.48 19.97 29.10
CA PRO A 1 26.74 18.70 29.26
C PRO A 1 25.60 18.89 30.28
N PRO A 2 24.37 18.44 29.98
CA PRO A 2 23.29 18.47 30.98
C PRO A 2 23.66 17.63 32.20
N HIS A 3 23.29 18.11 33.40
CA HIS A 3 23.57 17.42 34.66
C HIS A 3 22.50 16.35 34.94
N SER A 4 22.85 15.34 35.76
CA SER A 4 21.91 14.30 36.18
C SER A 4 20.82 14.88 37.09
N LEU A 5 19.66 14.22 37.11
CA LEU A 5 18.55 14.60 37.99
C LEU A 5 18.95 14.59 39.46
N THR A 6 19.83 13.66 39.87
CA THR A 6 20.35 13.55 41.24
C THR A 6 21.16 14.78 41.61
N THR A 7 22.10 15.20 40.75
CA THR A 7 22.92 16.40 40.98
C THR A 7 22.08 17.66 41.04
N LEU A 8 21.12 17.82 40.11
CA LEU A 8 20.23 18.99 40.07
C LEU A 8 19.26 19.03 41.25
N SER A 9 18.81 17.87 41.74
CA SER A 9 17.98 17.79 42.94
C SER A 9 18.76 18.18 44.21
N ALA A 10 20.04 17.78 44.32
CA ALA A 10 20.90 18.21 45.42
C ALA A 10 21.13 19.73 45.41
N ALA A 11 21.47 20.29 44.25
CA ALA A 11 21.62 21.74 44.07
C ALA A 11 20.32 22.50 44.39
N LEU A 12 19.15 21.92 44.10
CA LEU A 12 17.87 22.52 44.45
C LEU A 12 17.65 22.58 45.98
N GLU A 13 18.12 21.59 46.75
CA GLU A 13 18.04 21.66 48.22
C GLU A 13 18.97 22.73 48.78
N GLU A 14 20.18 22.90 48.22
CA GLU A 14 21.09 23.98 48.62
C GLU A 14 20.49 25.38 48.36
N VAL A 15 19.85 25.56 47.20
CA VAL A 15 19.19 26.82 46.81
C VAL A 15 18.04 27.19 47.77
N ARG A 16 17.35 26.20 48.35
CA ARG A 16 16.24 26.46 49.31
C ARG A 16 16.70 27.06 50.63
N VAL A 17 17.96 26.85 51.01
CA VAL A 17 18.53 27.36 52.26
C VAL A 17 18.94 28.83 52.14
N ILE A 18 19.07 29.36 50.93
CA ILE A 18 19.49 30.73 50.68
C ILE A 18 18.29 31.67 50.84
N PRO A 19 18.30 32.64 51.78
CA PRO A 19 17.18 33.55 52.02
C PRO A 19 17.20 34.72 51.03
N ALA A 20 17.30 34.43 49.74
CA ALA A 20 17.34 35.42 48.66
C ALA A 20 16.55 34.93 47.44
N TYR A 21 16.03 35.87 46.65
CA TYR A 21 15.38 35.55 45.38
C TYR A 21 16.43 35.18 44.33
N LEU A 22 16.38 33.92 43.86
CA LEU A 22 17.28 33.39 42.85
C LEU A 22 16.46 32.97 41.62
N PRO A 23 16.43 33.78 40.53
CA PRO A 23 15.70 33.45 39.30
C PRO A 23 16.07 32.06 38.73
N ASN A 24 17.36 31.73 38.76
CA ASN A 24 17.86 30.42 38.31
C ASN A 24 17.42 29.26 39.22
N GLY A 25 17.11 29.55 40.49
CA GLY A 25 16.53 28.58 41.42
C GLY A 25 15.12 28.16 41.04
N LEU A 26 14.30 29.09 40.54
CA LEU A 26 12.97 28.78 40.01
C LEU A 26 13.06 27.95 38.73
N ALA A 27 13.92 28.35 37.78
CA ALA A 27 14.15 27.59 36.56
C ALA A 27 14.68 26.17 36.85
N LEU A 28 15.57 26.02 37.83
CA LEU A 28 16.06 24.73 38.30
C LEU A 28 14.93 23.87 38.88
N LYS A 29 14.08 24.45 39.74
CA LYS A 29 12.92 23.77 40.32
C LYS A 29 11.99 23.24 39.24
N GLU A 30 11.67 24.08 38.24
CA GLU A 30 10.83 23.70 37.12
C GLU A 30 11.46 22.60 36.25
N ALA A 31 12.74 22.68 35.95
CA ALA A 31 13.46 21.67 35.17
C ALA A 31 13.46 20.31 35.89
N VAL A 32 13.77 20.29 37.19
CA VAL A 32 13.72 19.07 38.03
C VAL A 32 12.30 18.49 38.08
N GLN A 33 11.28 19.34 38.22
CA GLN A 33 9.89 18.89 38.24
C GLN A 33 9.46 18.28 36.90
N LYS A 34 9.77 18.94 35.78
CA LYS A 34 9.47 18.41 34.43
C LYS A 34 10.17 17.09 34.18
N ALA A 35 11.44 16.96 34.58
CA ALA A 35 12.20 15.72 34.48
C ALA A 35 11.56 14.57 35.29
N ARG A 36 11.11 14.83 36.53
CA ARG A 36 10.43 13.81 37.35
C ARG A 36 9.11 13.34 36.74
N ILE A 37 8.30 14.28 36.26
CA ILE A 37 7.02 13.97 35.60
C ILE A 37 7.29 13.13 34.35
N TRP A 38 8.26 13.53 33.53
CA TRP A 38 8.61 12.80 32.31
C TRP A 38 9.10 11.38 32.62
N LEU A 39 9.95 11.18 33.63
CA LEU A 39 10.42 9.85 34.02
C LEU A 39 9.26 8.94 34.46
N GLN A 40 8.31 9.47 35.24
CA GLN A 40 7.11 8.72 35.64
C GLN A 40 6.26 8.32 34.42
N GLU A 41 6.08 9.21 33.45
CA GLU A 41 5.37 8.89 32.22
C GLU A 41 6.08 7.81 31.39
N VAL A 42 7.42 7.82 31.36
CA VAL A 42 8.22 6.78 30.69
C VAL A 42 8.10 5.44 31.40
N GLU A 43 8.09 5.41 32.73
CA GLU A 43 7.84 4.19 33.51
C GLU A 43 6.46 3.61 33.19
N ILE A 44 5.42 4.46 33.09
CA ILE A 44 4.07 4.04 32.69
C ILE A 44 4.07 3.50 31.26
N PHE A 45 4.74 4.20 30.34
CA PHE A 45 4.87 3.79 28.94
C PHE A 45 5.54 2.41 28.80
N GLN A 46 6.59 2.14 29.57
CA GLN A 46 7.34 0.89 29.54
C GLN A 46 6.65 -0.26 30.29
N SER A 47 5.88 0.03 31.33
CA SER A 47 5.17 -0.97 32.15
C SER A 47 3.80 -1.38 31.60
N SER A 48 3.32 -0.72 30.54
CA SER A 48 2.04 -1.04 29.92
C SER A 48 2.02 -2.46 29.33
N ASN A 49 1.07 -3.30 29.75
CA ASN A 49 0.83 -4.63 29.19
C ASN A 49 0.40 -4.61 27.70
N GLN A 50 -0.10 -3.46 27.22
CA GLN A 50 -0.46 -3.25 25.81
C GLN A 50 0.50 -2.27 25.16
N HIS A 51 0.91 -2.54 23.93
CA HIS A 51 1.76 -1.63 23.17
C HIS A 51 1.08 -0.26 23.01
N PRO A 52 1.68 0.84 23.48
CA PRO A 52 1.12 2.19 23.34
C PRO A 52 1.18 2.65 21.88
N PRO A 53 0.33 3.61 21.46
CA PRO A 53 0.41 4.20 20.13
C PRO A 53 1.77 4.85 19.87
N VAL A 54 2.27 4.78 18.64
CA VAL A 54 3.51 5.44 18.23
C VAL A 54 3.49 6.96 18.49
N GLU A 55 2.32 7.59 18.45
CA GLU A 55 2.17 9.02 18.75
C GLU A 55 2.62 9.36 20.18
N THR A 56 2.40 8.46 21.14
CA THR A 56 2.86 8.64 22.53
C THR A 56 4.39 8.61 22.62
N LEU A 57 5.05 7.73 21.88
CA LEU A 57 6.52 7.68 21.80
C LEU A 57 7.07 9.00 21.22
N VAL A 58 6.49 9.48 20.13
CA VAL A 58 6.90 10.74 19.48
C VAL A 58 6.76 11.91 20.45
N GLU A 59 5.66 11.96 21.21
CA GLU A 59 5.44 13.00 22.22
C GLU A 59 6.50 12.94 23.33
N LEU A 60 6.77 11.75 23.88
CA LEU A 60 7.77 11.54 24.94
C LEU A 60 9.18 11.94 24.49
N VAL A 61 9.60 11.52 23.29
CA VAL A 61 10.90 11.89 22.72
C VAL A 61 10.98 13.40 22.52
N THR A 62 9.96 14.01 21.90
CA THR A 62 9.93 15.46 21.64
C THR A 62 9.99 16.27 22.94
N ARG A 63 9.20 15.90 23.95
CA ARG A 63 9.23 16.56 25.26
C ARG A 63 10.56 16.34 25.98
N GLY A 64 11.13 15.14 25.90
CA GLY A 64 12.43 14.82 26.51
C GLY A 64 13.54 15.75 26.05
N HIS A 65 13.61 16.05 24.74
CA HIS A 65 14.60 16.98 24.18
C HIS A 65 14.49 18.42 24.71
N THR A 66 13.31 18.83 25.19
CA THR A 66 13.08 20.19 25.71
C THR A 66 13.48 20.34 27.18
N ILE A 67 13.73 19.24 27.89
CA ILE A 67 14.05 19.24 29.31
C ILE A 67 15.57 19.37 29.46
N PRO A 68 16.08 20.43 30.12
CA PRO A 68 17.53 20.66 30.26
C PRO A 68 18.15 19.81 31.39
N VAL A 69 17.84 18.52 31.42
CA VAL A 69 18.30 17.54 32.42
C VAL A 69 18.78 16.29 31.67
N CYS A 70 19.80 15.62 32.16
CA CYS A 70 20.21 14.33 31.62
C CYS A 70 19.12 13.30 31.95
N LEU A 71 18.41 12.84 30.92
CA LEU A 71 17.32 11.85 31.00
C LEU A 71 17.84 10.51 30.49
N ASP A 72 18.28 9.63 31.39
CA ASP A 72 18.92 8.36 31.02
C ASP A 72 18.09 7.45 30.08
N PRO A 73 16.73 7.42 30.16
CA PRO A 73 15.91 6.65 29.21
C PRO A 73 15.75 7.28 27.82
N LEU A 74 16.04 8.57 27.64
CA LEU A 74 15.75 9.30 26.40
C LEU A 74 16.47 8.69 25.17
N PRO A 75 17.77 8.35 25.23
CA PRO A 75 18.45 7.71 24.10
C PRO A 75 17.84 6.36 23.69
N GLN A 76 17.26 5.62 24.64
CA GLN A 76 16.59 4.35 24.34
C GLN A 76 15.27 4.57 23.58
N LEU A 77 14.51 5.60 23.97
CA LEU A 77 13.29 5.99 23.26
C LEU A 77 13.58 6.54 21.86
N GLU A 78 14.68 7.28 21.70
CA GLU A 78 15.17 7.75 20.39
C GLU A 78 15.56 6.58 19.48
N SER A 79 16.28 5.60 20.02
CA SER A 79 16.61 4.37 19.27
C SER A 79 15.35 3.64 18.83
N LEU A 80 14.37 3.50 19.72
CA LEU A 80 13.08 2.88 19.39
C LEU A 80 12.33 3.65 18.30
N TYR A 81 12.34 4.99 18.36
CA TYR A 81 11.75 5.83 17.33
C TYR A 81 12.47 5.68 15.98
N ALA A 82 13.79 5.55 15.98
CA ALA A 82 14.57 5.27 14.77
C ALA A 82 14.24 3.89 14.17
N ASP A 83 14.04 2.87 15.01
CA ASP A 83 13.63 1.53 14.57
C ASP A 83 12.24 1.55 13.91
N VAL A 84 11.31 2.33 14.48
CA VAL A 84 9.97 2.59 13.91
C VAL A 84 10.08 3.20 12.51
N GLU A 85 10.85 4.28 12.35
CA GLU A 85 10.97 4.97 11.06
C GLU A 85 11.69 4.08 10.02
N SER A 86 12.73 3.37 10.43
CA SER A 86 13.44 2.39 9.59
C SER A 86 12.51 1.28 9.10
N TRP A 87 11.63 0.79 9.97
CA TRP A 87 10.61 -0.20 9.59
C TRP A 87 9.61 0.39 8.58
N LYS A 88 9.11 1.61 8.82
CA LYS A 88 8.16 2.30 7.91
C LYS A 88 8.78 2.50 6.54
N ASP A 89 10.06 2.89 6.47
CA ASP A 89 10.80 3.05 5.22
C ASP A 89 10.97 1.73 4.46
N CYS A 90 11.29 0.65 5.17
CA CYS A 90 11.40 -0.69 4.57
C CYS A 90 10.04 -1.16 4.01
N ALA A 91 8.96 -0.96 4.76
CA ALA A 91 7.62 -1.30 4.32
C ALA A 91 7.18 -0.42 3.13
N ALA A 92 7.47 0.89 3.16
CA ALA A 92 7.20 1.80 2.06
C ALA A 92 7.91 1.37 0.76
N LYS A 93 9.20 1.01 0.83
CA LYS A 93 9.95 0.49 -0.33
C LYS A 93 9.38 -0.82 -0.89
N THR A 94 8.70 -1.61 -0.05
CA THR A 94 8.13 -2.91 -0.43
C THR A 94 6.75 -2.77 -1.10
N PHE A 95 5.93 -1.82 -0.65
CA PHE A 95 4.53 -1.71 -1.09
C PHE A 95 4.26 -0.50 -1.99
N LEU A 96 5.03 0.59 -1.87
CA LEU A 96 4.81 1.81 -2.66
C LEU A 96 5.53 1.75 -3.99
N LYS A 97 4.85 2.26 -5.00
CA LYS A 97 5.46 2.51 -6.31
C LYS A 97 6.39 3.71 -6.27
N LYS A 98 7.35 3.75 -7.19
CA LYS A 98 8.15 4.95 -7.45
C LYS A 98 7.22 6.12 -7.78
N ASN A 99 7.40 7.24 -7.07
CA ASN A 99 6.55 8.45 -7.19
C ASN A 99 5.06 8.23 -6.84
N SER A 100 4.75 7.26 -5.98
CA SER A 100 3.39 7.11 -5.43
C SER A 100 2.98 8.38 -4.69
N CYS A 101 1.76 8.86 -4.95
CA CYS A 101 1.12 9.92 -4.17
C CYS A 101 0.39 9.39 -2.93
N CYS A 102 0.28 8.06 -2.79
CA CYS A 102 -0.35 7.42 -1.64
C CYS A 102 0.64 7.16 -0.51
N SER A 103 0.18 7.29 0.74
CA SER A 103 0.91 6.83 1.92
C SER A 103 0.91 5.30 2.03
N LEU A 104 1.84 4.76 2.82
CA LEU A 104 1.89 3.32 3.12
C LEU A 104 0.56 2.83 3.71
N TYR A 105 -0.01 3.58 4.66
CA TYR A 105 -1.30 3.25 5.27
C TYR A 105 -2.41 3.17 4.22
N GLU A 106 -2.51 4.16 3.34
CA GLU A 106 -3.53 4.21 2.28
C GLU A 106 -3.45 3.02 1.32
N VAL A 107 -2.25 2.54 1.04
CA VAL A 107 -2.01 1.39 0.16
C VAL A 107 -2.39 0.07 0.82
N LEU A 108 -2.15 -0.07 2.12
CA LEU A 108 -2.45 -1.29 2.88
C LEU A 108 -3.94 -1.38 3.26
N CYS A 109 -4.61 -0.25 3.47
CA CYS A 109 -6.02 -0.21 3.83
C CYS A 109 -6.96 -0.41 2.63
N PRO A 110 -8.16 -1.00 2.86
CA PRO A 110 -9.22 -1.02 1.85
C PRO A 110 -9.56 0.40 1.34
N ARG A 111 -9.86 0.54 0.04
CA ARG A 111 -10.14 1.85 -0.55
C ARG A 111 -11.49 2.41 -0.10
N SER A 112 -11.48 3.68 0.30
CA SER A 112 -12.68 4.47 0.57
C SER A 112 -13.04 5.43 -0.58
N ASP A 113 -12.13 5.65 -1.52
CA ASP A 113 -12.17 6.71 -2.54
C ASP A 113 -12.47 6.21 -3.95
N ILE A 114 -13.13 5.04 -4.09
CA ILE A 114 -13.48 4.47 -5.40
C ILE A 114 -14.61 5.31 -6.01
N CYS A 115 -14.24 6.41 -6.64
CA CYS A 115 -15.20 7.28 -7.31
C CYS A 115 -15.58 6.66 -8.66
N ALA A 116 -16.88 6.43 -8.85
CA ALA A 116 -17.47 6.23 -10.16
C ALA A 116 -17.18 7.47 -11.02
N THR A 117 -16.18 7.38 -11.89
CA THR A 117 -15.95 8.40 -12.91
C THR A 117 -17.17 8.46 -13.82
N GLY A 118 -18.10 9.37 -13.51
CA GLY A 118 -19.35 9.55 -14.24
C GLY A 118 -20.22 10.75 -13.85
N LEU A 119 -20.07 11.37 -12.67
CA LEU A 119 -20.94 12.49 -12.28
C LEU A 119 -20.15 13.77 -11.92
N LYS A 120 -20.02 14.62 -12.95
CA LYS A 120 -20.05 16.09 -12.92
C LYS A 120 -19.37 16.80 -11.73
N LYS A 121 -18.09 17.14 -11.88
CA LYS A 121 -17.57 18.46 -11.47
C LYS A 121 -16.67 19.02 -12.58
N LYS A 122 -17.02 20.22 -13.07
CA LYS A 122 -16.23 21.00 -14.04
C LYS A 122 -14.82 21.19 -13.48
N ILE A 123 -13.83 20.51 -14.05
CA ILE A 123 -12.41 20.78 -13.78
C ILE A 123 -11.98 21.87 -14.75
N LYS A 124 -11.78 23.07 -14.21
CA LYS A 124 -11.12 24.19 -14.88
C LYS A 124 -9.63 23.83 -15.04
N LYS A 125 -9.22 23.61 -16.29
CA LYS A 125 -7.86 23.73 -16.85
C LYS A 125 -6.71 23.78 -15.82
N SER A 126 -6.16 22.63 -15.44
CA SER A 126 -4.77 22.49 -14.99
C SER A 126 -4.38 21.01 -14.98
N LYS A 127 -3.08 20.78 -15.04
CA LYS A 127 -2.37 19.51 -15.19
C LYS A 127 -2.48 18.64 -13.92
N GLU A 128 -3.69 18.27 -13.50
CA GLU A 128 -3.95 17.53 -12.26
C GLU A 128 -5.04 16.46 -12.46
N CYS A 129 -4.63 15.24 -12.80
CA CYS A 129 -5.45 14.03 -12.67
C CYS A 129 -4.80 13.03 -11.70
N LEU A 130 -4.20 13.55 -10.63
CA LEU A 130 -3.60 12.76 -9.53
C LEU A 130 -3.86 13.37 -8.13
N GLN A 131 -4.72 14.39 -8.04
CA GLN A 131 -5.00 15.08 -6.78
C GLN A 131 -6.51 15.16 -6.56
N ASN A 132 -7.10 14.09 -6.03
CA ASN A 132 -8.34 14.22 -5.27
C ASN A 132 -8.57 12.96 -4.43
N GLY A 133 -7.87 12.93 -3.29
CA GLY A 133 -8.05 11.96 -2.22
C GLY A 133 -7.89 12.63 -0.85
N LYS A 134 -8.39 13.86 -0.66
CA LYS A 134 -8.43 14.53 0.67
C LYS A 134 -9.61 14.05 1.53
N GLY A 135 -10.00 12.78 1.40
CA GLY A 135 -10.79 12.12 2.43
C GLY A 135 -9.80 11.52 3.42
N LYS A 136 -9.81 11.94 4.69
CA LYS A 136 -9.02 11.26 5.73
C LYS A 136 -9.37 9.77 5.66
N VAL A 137 -8.38 8.93 5.37
CA VAL A 137 -8.57 7.48 5.53
C VAL A 137 -8.91 7.23 7.00
N PRO A 138 -10.04 6.58 7.31
CA PRO A 138 -10.40 6.28 8.68
C PRO A 138 -9.27 5.48 9.33
N LYS A 139 -8.90 5.83 10.57
CA LYS A 139 -7.98 5.00 11.36
C LYS A 139 -8.74 3.73 11.76
N LEU A 140 -8.41 2.63 11.10
CA LEU A 140 -8.94 1.30 11.36
C LEU A 140 -8.08 0.66 12.44
N GLU A 141 -8.69 0.33 13.58
CA GLU A 141 -7.99 -0.11 14.80
C GLU A 141 -8.29 -1.57 15.16
N SER A 142 -9.18 -2.23 14.42
CA SER A 142 -9.56 -3.63 14.67
C SER A 142 -9.89 -4.41 13.41
N VAL A 143 -9.70 -5.73 13.47
CA VAL A 143 -10.05 -6.66 12.38
C VAL A 143 -11.50 -6.48 11.91
N ALA A 144 -12.43 -6.17 12.81
CA ALA A 144 -13.82 -5.89 12.46
C ALA A 144 -13.95 -4.64 11.57
N THR A 145 -13.30 -3.53 11.95
CA THR A 145 -13.32 -2.28 11.17
C THR A 145 -12.66 -2.46 9.79
N PHE A 146 -11.56 -3.21 9.72
CA PHE A 146 -10.94 -3.57 8.44
C PHE A 146 -11.87 -4.41 7.55
N ASN A 147 -12.58 -5.37 8.12
CA ASN A 147 -13.54 -6.18 7.38
C ASN A 147 -14.73 -5.38 6.88
N GLU A 148 -15.25 -4.46 7.68
CA GLU A 148 -16.32 -3.56 7.25
C GLU A 148 -15.86 -2.65 6.09
N ALA A 149 -14.68 -2.03 6.24
CA ALA A 149 -14.09 -1.19 5.19
C ALA A 149 -13.87 -1.99 3.89
N ARG A 150 -13.43 -3.24 3.98
CA ARG A 150 -13.30 -4.15 2.83
C ARG A 150 -14.65 -4.44 2.16
N LEU A 151 -15.71 -4.70 2.93
CA LEU A 151 -17.02 -4.98 2.35
C LEU A 151 -17.56 -3.74 1.61
N LYS A 152 -17.36 -2.56 2.18
CA LYS A 152 -17.68 -1.27 1.54
C LYS A 152 -16.88 -1.09 0.24
N GLU A 153 -15.58 -1.32 0.28
CA GLU A 153 -14.69 -1.28 -0.91
C GLU A 153 -15.20 -2.20 -2.03
N MET A 154 -15.57 -3.44 -1.69
CA MET A 154 -16.11 -4.40 -2.67
C MET A 154 -17.42 -3.92 -3.29
N GLU A 155 -18.30 -3.31 -2.50
CA GLU A 155 -19.57 -2.77 -3.01
C GLU A 155 -19.36 -1.59 -3.96
N LEU A 156 -18.43 -0.69 -3.63
CA LEU A 156 -18.05 0.41 -4.51
C LEU A 156 -17.46 -0.10 -5.83
N PHE A 157 -16.62 -1.13 -5.80
CA PHE A 157 -16.12 -1.75 -7.02
C PHE A 157 -17.22 -2.42 -7.84
N ARG A 158 -18.18 -3.12 -7.22
CA ARG A 158 -19.32 -3.69 -7.95
C ARG A 158 -20.13 -2.61 -8.66
N SER A 159 -20.46 -1.54 -7.96
CA SER A 159 -21.16 -0.39 -8.54
C SER A 159 -20.39 0.24 -9.70
N LEU A 160 -19.07 0.43 -9.54
CA LEU A 160 -18.19 0.94 -10.58
C LEU A 160 -18.13 0.01 -11.81
N GLN A 161 -18.03 -1.30 -11.60
CA GLN A 161 -17.99 -2.29 -12.66
C GLN A 161 -19.29 -2.28 -13.49
N THR A 162 -20.46 -2.21 -12.83
CA THR A 162 -21.75 -2.09 -13.51
C THR A 162 -21.79 -0.82 -14.36
N ALA A 163 -21.42 0.32 -13.78
CA ALA A 163 -21.40 1.60 -14.50
C ALA A 163 -20.43 1.59 -15.70
N ASN A 164 -19.28 0.94 -15.58
CA ASN A 164 -18.28 0.87 -16.65
C ASN A 164 -18.66 -0.13 -17.74
N SER A 165 -19.30 -1.24 -17.38
CA SER A 165 -19.65 -2.30 -18.34
C SER A 165 -20.74 -1.84 -19.31
N ILE A 166 -21.63 -0.95 -18.88
CA ILE A 166 -22.73 -0.43 -19.72
C ILE A 166 -22.24 0.58 -20.78
N LYS A 167 -21.07 1.22 -20.57
CA LYS A 167 -20.53 2.26 -21.47
C LYS A 167 -20.34 1.82 -22.92
N LEU A 168 -20.17 0.52 -23.17
CA LEU A 168 -19.93 -0.03 -24.51
C LEU A 168 -21.05 -0.99 -25.00
N LEU A 169 -22.20 -1.02 -24.30
CA LEU A 169 -23.34 -1.85 -24.71
C LEU A 169 -24.36 -1.09 -25.58
N SER A 170 -24.26 0.25 -25.69
CA SER A 170 -25.10 1.02 -26.60
C SER A 170 -24.45 1.12 -27.99
N ASP A 171 -24.91 0.27 -28.93
CA ASP A 171 -24.47 0.28 -30.34
C ASP A 171 -24.63 1.64 -31.04
N ALA A 172 -25.52 2.51 -30.53
CA ALA A 172 -25.81 3.81 -31.12
C ALA A 172 -24.84 4.95 -30.70
N GLU A 173 -24.00 4.78 -29.67
CA GLU A 173 -23.17 5.86 -29.08
C GLU A 173 -21.67 5.52 -29.01
N CYS A 174 -21.26 4.35 -29.50
CA CYS A 174 -19.89 3.82 -29.40
C CYS A 174 -18.80 4.78 -29.95
N MET A 175 -19.14 5.62 -30.93
CA MET A 175 -18.21 6.56 -31.57
C MET A 175 -17.90 7.83 -30.75
N GLU A 176 -18.69 8.15 -29.71
CA GLU A 176 -18.48 9.34 -28.87
C GLU A 176 -18.18 9.03 -27.40
N THR A 177 -18.36 7.79 -26.95
CA THR A 177 -18.15 7.42 -25.54
C THR A 177 -16.70 7.55 -25.12
N LYS A 178 -16.44 8.48 -24.20
CA LYS A 178 -15.11 8.78 -23.65
C LYS A 178 -14.72 7.80 -22.55
N VAL A 179 -14.10 6.69 -22.93
CA VAL A 179 -13.76 5.60 -22.01
C VAL A 179 -12.34 5.68 -21.43
N CYS A 180 -11.36 6.17 -22.20
CA CYS A 180 -9.96 6.20 -21.77
C CYS A 180 -9.58 7.45 -20.95
N VAL A 181 -8.44 7.41 -20.26
CA VAL A 181 -7.85 8.56 -19.53
C VAL A 181 -7.65 9.80 -20.41
N CYS A 182 -7.42 9.62 -21.71
CA CYS A 182 -7.29 10.71 -22.68
C CYS A 182 -8.61 11.39 -23.02
N LYS A 183 -9.75 10.86 -22.53
CA LYS A 183 -11.12 11.36 -22.77
C LYS A 183 -11.48 11.44 -24.25
N LYS A 184 -10.90 10.57 -25.07
CA LYS A 184 -11.26 10.35 -26.47
C LYS A 184 -12.13 9.11 -26.63
N ALA A 185 -12.78 8.98 -27.78
CA ALA A 185 -13.61 7.84 -28.13
C ALA A 185 -12.83 6.52 -28.15
N ALA A 186 -13.54 5.40 -28.03
CA ALA A 186 -12.95 4.07 -28.15
C ALA A 186 -12.51 3.84 -29.61
N THR A 187 -11.19 3.86 -29.86
CA THR A 187 -10.64 3.75 -31.23
C THR A 187 -9.35 2.92 -31.21
N GLY A 188 -9.19 2.00 -32.16
CA GLY A 188 -8.00 1.16 -32.25
C GLY A 188 -7.94 0.09 -31.15
N SER A 189 -6.72 -0.32 -30.78
CA SER A 189 -6.50 -1.37 -29.77
C SER A 189 -6.86 -0.88 -28.36
N MET A 190 -7.70 -1.65 -27.68
CA MET A 190 -8.25 -1.34 -26.36
C MET A 190 -7.93 -2.44 -25.35
N LEU A 191 -7.67 -2.04 -24.11
CA LEU A 191 -7.48 -2.92 -22.94
C LEU A 191 -8.58 -2.68 -21.92
N GLN A 192 -9.17 -3.77 -21.41
CA GLN A 192 -10.15 -3.70 -20.33
C GLN A 192 -9.49 -4.00 -18.98
N CYS A 193 -9.67 -3.11 -18.01
CA CYS A 193 -9.15 -3.31 -16.65
C CYS A 193 -9.91 -4.43 -15.94
N GLN A 194 -9.22 -5.41 -15.37
CA GLN A 194 -9.90 -6.53 -14.69
C GLN A 194 -10.54 -6.15 -13.36
N LEU A 195 -10.12 -5.04 -12.74
CA LEU A 195 -10.69 -4.57 -11.47
C LEU A 195 -11.88 -3.63 -11.66
N CYS A 196 -11.76 -2.55 -12.45
CA CYS A 196 -12.87 -1.61 -12.64
C CYS A 196 -13.74 -1.88 -13.87
N LYS A 197 -13.31 -2.78 -14.77
CA LYS A 197 -13.98 -3.11 -16.05
C LYS A 197 -14.11 -1.94 -17.05
N ASP A 198 -13.40 -0.83 -16.81
CA ASP A 198 -13.32 0.30 -17.76
C ASP A 198 -12.29 0.02 -18.87
N TRP A 199 -12.37 0.80 -19.94
CA TRP A 199 -11.64 0.59 -21.19
C TRP A 199 -10.61 1.69 -21.47
N PHE A 200 -9.42 1.28 -21.90
CA PHE A 200 -8.28 2.17 -22.12
C PHE A 200 -7.62 1.87 -23.46
N HIS A 201 -7.21 2.90 -24.20
CA HIS A 201 -6.36 2.70 -25.39
C HIS A 201 -5.04 2.07 -24.98
N SER A 202 -4.63 1.01 -25.68
CA SER A 202 -3.34 0.36 -25.45
C SER A 202 -2.22 1.38 -25.47
N SER A 203 -2.18 2.28 -26.46
CA SER A 203 -1.15 3.33 -26.59
C SER A 203 -1.13 4.35 -25.45
N CYS A 204 -2.23 4.55 -24.72
CA CYS A 204 -2.28 5.49 -23.59
C CYS A 204 -1.74 4.88 -22.29
N VAL A 205 -1.64 3.55 -22.19
CA VAL A 205 -1.32 2.83 -20.94
C VAL A 205 -0.23 1.76 -21.08
N SER A 206 0.34 1.59 -22.28
CA SER A 206 1.30 0.53 -22.65
C SER A 206 2.56 0.44 -21.79
N THR A 207 2.85 1.44 -20.96
CA THR A 207 4.04 1.46 -20.10
C THR A 207 3.83 0.84 -18.71
N VAL A 208 2.62 0.35 -18.38
CA VAL A 208 2.30 -0.11 -17.02
C VAL A 208 2.05 -1.63 -17.00
N ASN A 209 3.07 -2.38 -16.56
CA ASN A 209 3.02 -3.80 -16.16
C ASN A 209 2.19 -4.71 -17.06
N VAL A 210 2.63 -4.88 -18.31
CA VAL A 210 2.33 -6.12 -19.04
C VAL A 210 3.30 -7.18 -18.50
N HIS A 211 3.00 -7.75 -17.33
CA HIS A 211 3.58 -9.04 -17.01
C HIS A 211 3.05 -10.00 -18.07
N HIS A 212 3.95 -10.50 -18.91
CA HIS A 212 3.67 -11.33 -20.07
C HIS A 212 2.65 -12.44 -19.72
N GLY A 213 1.40 -12.29 -20.17
CA GLY A 213 0.39 -13.34 -20.31
C GLY A 213 -0.29 -13.92 -19.07
N GLU A 214 0.33 -13.90 -17.88
CA GLU A 214 -0.16 -14.70 -16.73
C GLU A 214 -1.02 -13.92 -15.72
N LEU A 215 -0.87 -12.59 -15.65
CA LEU A 215 -1.57 -11.78 -14.64
C LEU A 215 -2.66 -10.89 -15.25
N PRO A 216 -3.79 -10.69 -14.53
CA PRO A 216 -4.85 -9.81 -14.99
C PRO A 216 -4.35 -8.37 -15.11
N TRP A 217 -4.56 -7.74 -16.27
CA TRP A 217 -4.20 -6.35 -16.50
C TRP A 217 -5.06 -5.39 -15.66
N LEU A 218 -4.40 -4.43 -14.99
CA LEU A 218 -5.04 -3.38 -14.19
C LEU A 218 -4.65 -2.01 -14.73
N CYS A 219 -5.62 -1.12 -14.85
CA CYS A 219 -5.35 0.25 -15.28
C CYS A 219 -4.52 1.03 -14.24
N PRO A 220 -3.87 2.15 -14.62
CA PRO A 220 -3.06 2.94 -13.69
C PRO A 220 -3.80 3.42 -12.43
N LEU A 221 -5.11 3.65 -12.53
CA LEU A 221 -5.96 4.04 -11.39
C LEU A 221 -6.25 2.86 -10.43
N CYS A 222 -6.30 1.64 -10.96
CA CYS A 222 -6.52 0.42 -10.21
C CYS A 222 -5.23 -0.18 -9.64
N LEU A 223 -4.07 0.10 -10.24
CA LEU A 223 -2.79 -0.43 -9.80
C LEU A 223 -2.07 0.57 -8.87
N ARG A 224 -2.51 0.62 -7.60
CA ARG A 224 -2.04 1.59 -6.59
C ARG A 224 -0.74 1.20 -5.86
N SER A 225 -0.43 -0.09 -5.77
CA SER A 225 0.70 -0.59 -5.00
C SER A 225 1.53 -1.57 -5.81
N GLU A 226 2.74 -1.84 -5.32
CA GLU A 226 3.44 -3.07 -5.63
C GLU A 226 2.75 -4.26 -4.97
N LYS A 227 2.99 -5.46 -5.48
CA LYS A 227 2.41 -6.72 -4.99
C LYS A 227 3.53 -7.64 -4.51
N PRO A 228 4.05 -7.44 -3.29
CA PRO A 228 5.17 -8.22 -2.79
C PRO A 228 4.79 -9.69 -2.57
N SER A 229 5.78 -10.57 -2.69
CA SER A 229 5.65 -11.97 -2.32
C SER A 229 5.60 -12.14 -0.79
N PHE A 230 5.18 -13.31 -0.31
CA PHE A 230 5.23 -13.62 1.12
C PHE A 230 6.66 -13.55 1.68
N GLU A 231 7.67 -13.98 0.91
CA GLU A 231 9.09 -13.90 1.31
C GLU A 231 9.54 -12.46 1.58
N GLN A 232 8.99 -11.50 0.83
CA GLN A 232 9.27 -10.07 1.05
C GLN A 232 8.51 -9.49 2.25
N MET A 233 7.32 -10.02 2.56
CA MET A 233 6.50 -9.54 3.68
C MET A 233 6.93 -10.10 5.04
N LEU A 234 7.43 -11.34 5.10
CA LEU A 234 7.78 -12.00 6.35
C LEU A 234 8.84 -11.24 7.19
N PRO A 235 9.94 -10.71 6.62
CA PRO A 235 10.91 -9.93 7.38
C PRO A 235 10.30 -8.67 8.00
N LEU A 236 9.38 -8.00 7.30
CA LEU A 236 8.68 -6.81 7.82
C LEU A 236 7.84 -7.17 9.05
N LEU A 237 7.14 -8.30 9.03
CA LEU A 237 6.36 -8.79 10.15
C LEU A 237 7.24 -9.20 11.34
N SER A 238 8.34 -9.89 11.08
CA SER A 238 9.29 -10.30 12.12
C SER A 238 9.96 -9.11 12.81
N THR A 239 10.29 -8.06 12.06
CA THR A 239 10.82 -6.80 12.65
C THR A 239 9.73 -6.06 13.41
N LEU A 240 8.51 -5.98 12.85
CA LEU A 240 7.37 -5.32 13.51
C LEU A 240 7.06 -5.92 14.88
N GLN A 241 7.12 -7.25 15.02
CA GLN A 241 6.88 -7.95 16.28
C GLN A 241 7.83 -7.52 17.42
N LYS A 242 9.02 -7.01 17.08
CA LYS A 242 10.04 -6.56 18.03
C LYS A 242 9.88 -5.09 18.43
N ILE A 243 9.01 -4.34 17.75
CA ILE A 243 8.77 -2.92 18.02
C ILE A 243 7.65 -2.80 19.06
N PRO A 244 7.95 -2.40 20.32
CA PRO A 244 6.98 -2.38 21.41
C PRO A 244 5.98 -1.21 21.37
N VAL A 245 5.69 -0.66 20.18
CA VAL A 245 4.67 0.38 19.98
C VAL A 245 3.72 -0.03 18.87
N ARG A 246 2.50 0.51 18.90
CA ARG A 246 1.46 0.22 17.93
C ARG A 246 1.54 1.19 16.75
N LEU A 247 1.64 0.63 15.55
CA LEU A 247 1.66 1.37 14.30
C LEU A 247 0.40 1.04 13.49
N SER A 248 -0.30 2.06 13.01
CA SER A 248 -1.44 1.91 12.10
C SER A 248 -1.08 1.12 10.84
N GLU A 249 0.09 1.40 10.27
CA GLU A 249 0.63 0.70 9.10
C GLU A 249 0.96 -0.75 9.43
N GLY A 250 1.38 -1.03 10.67
CA GLY A 250 1.65 -2.38 11.15
C GLY A 250 0.37 -3.21 11.28
N GLU A 251 -0.70 -2.63 11.84
CA GLU A 251 -2.02 -3.25 11.91
C GLU A 251 -2.58 -3.54 10.51
N ALA A 252 -2.47 -2.58 9.59
CA ALA A 252 -2.89 -2.75 8.21
C ALA A 252 -2.08 -3.85 7.49
N LEU A 253 -0.77 -3.92 7.72
CA LEU A 253 0.08 -4.98 7.17
C LEU A 253 -0.34 -6.36 7.68
N ASN A 254 -0.54 -6.52 8.99
CA ASN A 254 -1.03 -7.76 9.59
C ASN A 254 -2.36 -8.18 8.97
N TYR A 255 -3.32 -7.26 8.84
CA TYR A 255 -4.60 -7.53 8.21
C TYR A 255 -4.45 -8.03 6.77
N VAL A 256 -3.63 -7.36 5.95
CA VAL A 256 -3.36 -7.76 4.55
C VAL A 256 -2.73 -9.14 4.50
N PHE A 257 -1.73 -9.41 5.35
CA PHE A 257 -1.03 -10.68 5.40
C PHE A 257 -1.96 -11.84 5.80
N GLU A 258 -2.69 -11.69 6.90
CA GLU A 258 -3.65 -12.70 7.37
C GLU A 258 -4.72 -12.98 6.32
N ARG A 259 -5.24 -11.94 5.66
CA ARG A 259 -6.21 -12.08 4.57
C ARG A 259 -5.62 -12.85 3.39
N ALA A 260 -4.38 -12.53 3.00
CA ALA A 260 -3.68 -13.22 1.92
C ALA A 260 -3.43 -14.69 2.26
N MET A 261 -3.01 -15.00 3.49
CA MET A 261 -2.85 -16.35 3.99
C MET A 261 -4.17 -17.14 3.98
N ASN A 262 -5.24 -16.55 4.50
CA ASN A 262 -6.57 -17.17 4.51
C ASN A 262 -7.10 -17.42 3.09
N TRP A 263 -6.84 -16.50 2.15
CA TRP A 263 -7.15 -16.73 0.74
C TRP A 263 -6.30 -17.87 0.15
N GLN A 264 -4.99 -17.90 0.42
CA GLN A 264 -4.10 -18.95 -0.08
C GLN A 264 -4.51 -20.32 0.44
N HIS A 265 -4.84 -20.43 1.73
CA HIS A 265 -5.29 -21.67 2.36
C HIS A 265 -6.59 -22.18 1.72
N ARG A 266 -7.61 -21.32 1.61
CA ARG A 266 -8.88 -21.67 0.95
C ARG A 266 -8.68 -22.06 -0.51
N THR A 267 -7.82 -21.35 -1.23
CA THR A 267 -7.53 -21.67 -2.63
C THR A 267 -6.86 -23.05 -2.76
N LYS A 268 -5.87 -23.35 -1.90
CA LYS A 268 -5.24 -24.67 -1.86
C LYS A 268 -6.25 -25.78 -1.55
N GLN A 269 -7.13 -25.58 -0.57
CA GLN A 269 -8.20 -26.52 -0.24
C GLN A 269 -9.20 -26.74 -1.39
N LEU A 270 -9.58 -25.67 -2.10
CA LEU A 270 -10.48 -25.79 -3.25
C LEU A 270 -9.80 -26.52 -4.41
N LEU A 271 -8.54 -26.20 -4.70
CA LEU A 271 -7.77 -26.85 -5.77
C LEU A 271 -7.42 -28.32 -5.45
N SER A 272 -7.44 -28.73 -4.19
CA SER A 272 -7.28 -30.15 -3.82
C SER A 272 -8.55 -30.98 -4.03
N ARG A 273 -9.71 -30.37 -4.35
CA ARG A 273 -10.92 -31.12 -4.69
C ARG A 273 -10.75 -31.76 -6.08
N ASP A 274 -11.07 -33.05 -6.19
CA ASP A 274 -10.81 -33.84 -7.39
C ASP A 274 -11.45 -33.26 -8.66
N GLU A 275 -12.66 -32.73 -8.58
CA GLU A 275 -13.37 -32.10 -9.69
C GLU A 275 -12.58 -30.92 -10.29
N LEU A 276 -12.02 -30.05 -9.43
CA LEU A 276 -11.26 -28.87 -9.85
C LEU A 276 -9.84 -29.23 -10.26
N ARG A 277 -9.25 -30.25 -9.61
CA ARG A 277 -7.96 -30.81 -10.01
C ARG A 277 -8.03 -31.39 -11.43
N LEU A 278 -9.07 -32.16 -11.72
CA LEU A 278 -9.34 -32.71 -13.05
C LEU A 278 -9.60 -31.60 -14.07
N ALA A 279 -10.48 -30.63 -13.76
CA ALA A 279 -10.74 -29.50 -14.65
C ALA A 279 -9.48 -28.69 -14.96
N ARG A 280 -8.58 -28.49 -13.99
CA ARG A 280 -7.28 -27.82 -14.18
C ARG A 280 -6.37 -28.63 -15.10
N MET A 281 -6.25 -29.94 -14.89
CA MET A 281 -5.46 -30.82 -15.75
C MET A 281 -5.99 -30.83 -17.18
N THR A 282 -7.31 -30.96 -17.36
CA THR A 282 -7.96 -30.93 -18.67
C THR A 282 -7.75 -29.59 -19.38
N SER A 283 -7.89 -28.47 -18.66
CA SER A 283 -7.63 -27.13 -19.19
C SER A 283 -6.16 -26.96 -19.60
N GLN A 284 -5.22 -27.44 -18.79
CA GLN A 284 -3.79 -27.36 -19.11
C GLN A 284 -3.43 -28.20 -20.33
N VAL A 285 -3.99 -29.41 -20.47
CA VAL A 285 -3.84 -30.24 -21.66
C VAL A 285 -4.48 -29.56 -22.88
N ALA A 286 -5.66 -28.98 -22.75
CA ALA A 286 -6.32 -28.24 -23.83
C ALA A 286 -5.47 -27.05 -24.30
N ILE A 287 -4.89 -26.26 -23.39
CA ILE A 287 -4.00 -25.15 -23.70
C ILE A 287 -2.75 -25.63 -24.44
N GLN A 288 -2.11 -26.71 -23.96
CA GLN A 288 -0.93 -27.29 -24.61
C GLN A 288 -1.25 -27.81 -26.01
N THR A 289 -2.38 -28.48 -26.20
CA THR A 289 -2.85 -28.97 -27.50
C THR A 289 -3.14 -27.79 -28.45
N CYS A 290 -3.84 -26.76 -27.99
CA CYS A 290 -4.09 -25.55 -28.79
C CYS A 290 -2.80 -24.83 -29.19
N GLN A 291 -1.82 -24.73 -28.29
CA GLN A 291 -0.50 -24.17 -28.61
C GLN A 291 0.27 -25.01 -29.62
N GLY A 292 0.18 -26.35 -29.54
CA GLY A 292 0.78 -27.28 -30.50
C GLY A 292 0.18 -27.12 -31.90
N ILE A 293 -1.15 -27.06 -31.99
CA ILE A 293 -1.88 -26.84 -33.25
C ILE A 293 -1.50 -25.48 -33.85
N SER A 294 -1.45 -24.42 -33.06
CA SER A 294 -1.08 -23.08 -33.54
C SER A 294 0.35 -23.03 -34.09
N LYS A 295 1.29 -23.73 -33.46
CA LYS A 295 2.67 -23.87 -33.96
C LYS A 295 2.74 -24.69 -35.25
N GLN A 296 1.97 -25.77 -35.37
CA GLN A 296 1.89 -26.57 -36.60
C GLN A 296 1.32 -25.77 -37.76
N MET A 297 0.24 -25.00 -37.52
CA MET A 297 -0.35 -24.13 -38.54
C MET A 297 0.63 -23.04 -39.01
N ALA A 298 1.39 -22.45 -38.09
CA ALA A 298 2.42 -21.47 -38.45
C ALA A 298 3.57 -22.09 -39.26
N ALA A 299 3.97 -23.33 -38.93
CA ALA A 299 5.00 -24.06 -39.67
C ALA A 299 4.55 -24.42 -41.09
N THR A 300 3.33 -24.92 -41.26
CA THR A 300 2.77 -25.27 -42.58
C THR A 300 2.57 -24.04 -43.46
N GLU A 301 2.14 -22.91 -42.88
CA GLU A 301 2.05 -21.64 -43.60
C GLU A 301 3.43 -21.12 -44.04
N LEU A 302 4.46 -21.31 -43.22
CA LEU A 302 5.83 -20.95 -43.57
C LEU A 302 6.38 -21.84 -44.70
N GLU A 303 6.17 -23.15 -44.62
CA GLU A 303 6.55 -24.11 -45.67
C GLU A 303 5.86 -23.80 -46.99
N LYS A 304 4.57 -23.43 -46.94
CA LYS A 304 3.80 -23.02 -48.12
C LYS A 304 4.39 -21.76 -48.76
N ARG A 305 4.73 -20.74 -47.97
CA ARG A 305 5.37 -19.51 -48.48
C ARG A 305 6.76 -19.76 -49.07
N VAL A 306 7.53 -20.68 -48.49
CA VAL A 306 8.83 -21.11 -49.03
C VAL A 306 8.65 -21.85 -50.36
N ALA A 307 7.65 -22.73 -50.47
CA ALA A 307 7.33 -23.43 -51.71
C ALA A 307 6.85 -22.48 -52.81
N GLU A 308 6.00 -21.50 -52.48
CA GLU A 308 5.53 -20.47 -53.41
C GLU A 308 6.68 -19.55 -53.87
N GLY A 309 7.57 -19.14 -52.95
CA GLY A 309 8.77 -18.37 -53.28
C GLY A 309 9.75 -19.14 -54.18
N ASN A 310 9.93 -20.45 -53.95
CA ASN A 310 10.79 -21.29 -54.79
C ASN A 310 10.20 -21.55 -56.19
N LEU A 311 8.87 -21.56 -56.33
CA LEU A 311 8.19 -21.63 -57.63
C LEU A 311 8.35 -20.31 -58.41
N GLN A 312 8.29 -19.17 -57.73
CA GLN A 312 8.51 -17.85 -58.33
C GLN A 312 9.93 -17.71 -58.88
N VAL A 313 10.96 -18.13 -58.13
CA VAL A 313 12.36 -18.10 -58.56
C VAL A 313 12.65 -19.04 -59.75
N ARG A 314 11.89 -20.13 -59.88
CA ARG A 314 12.00 -21.08 -61.01
C ARG A 314 11.33 -20.58 -62.29
N LEU A 315 10.44 -19.60 -62.23
CA LEU A 315 9.79 -18.98 -63.38
C LEU A 315 10.56 -17.75 -63.91
N GLU A 316 11.56 -17.27 -63.16
CA GLU A 316 12.40 -16.11 -63.50
C GLU A 316 13.82 -16.50 -64.00
N LEU A 317 14.11 -17.80 -64.15
CA LEU A 317 15.32 -18.37 -64.74
C LEU A 317 15.00 -19.05 -66.08
#